data_AF-A0A1R3HPN9-F1
#
_entry.id   AF-A0A1R3HPN9-F1
#
_cell.length_a   1.000
_cell.length_b   1.000
_cell.length_c   1.000
_cell.angle_alpha   90.00
_cell.angle_beta   90.00
_cell.angle_gamma   90.00
#
_symmetry.space_group_name_H-M   'P 1'
#
loop_
_entity.id
_entity.type
_entity.pdbx_description
1 polymer ?
#
loop_
_entity_poly.entity_id
_entity_poly.type
_entity_poly.pdbx_seq_one_letter_code
_entity_poly.pdbx_strand_id
1 'polypeptide(L)'
;MAHIANGRDTGNCVSLLRVNSANSSQSNMLILQESCTDPTASFVIYAPVDIVAMNVVLNGGDPDYVALLPSGFAILPDGTAATAGGIADSGSGGSLLTVAFQILVDSVPTAKLSLGSVATVNNLIACTVERIKASLSCETA
;
A
#
# COMPACT_ATOMS: atom_id res chain seq x y z
N MET A 1 -8.29 14.49 -6.65
CA MET A 1 -8.12 13.55 -5.52
C MET A 1 -9.30 13.76 -4.59
N ALA A 2 -10.12 12.73 -4.39
CA ALA A 2 -11.17 12.75 -3.37
C ALA A 2 -10.65 11.97 -2.16
N HIS A 3 -10.82 12.50 -0.95
CA HIS A 3 -10.42 11.80 0.27
C HIS A 3 -11.47 11.99 1.37
N ILE A 4 -11.55 11.01 2.26
CA ILE A 4 -12.41 10.99 3.45
C ILE A 4 -11.48 10.74 4.63
N ALA A 5 -11.52 11.62 5.64
CA ALA A 5 -10.76 11.40 6.86
C ALA A 5 -11.23 10.12 7.57
N ASN A 6 -10.30 9.28 8.02
CA ASN A 6 -10.61 8.07 8.76
C ASN A 6 -10.01 8.14 10.18
N GLY A 7 -10.84 7.98 11.21
CA GLY A 7 -10.36 7.91 12.59
C GLY A 7 -10.05 9.27 13.23
N ARG A 8 -9.16 9.25 14.24
CA ARG A 8 -8.95 10.36 15.19
C ARG A 8 -7.82 11.31 14.79
N ASP A 9 -6.81 10.81 14.07
CA ASP A 9 -5.65 11.59 13.65
C ASP A 9 -5.90 12.25 12.30
N THR A 10 -5.53 13.53 12.19
CA THR A 10 -5.82 14.38 11.02
C THR A 10 -5.11 13.94 9.73
N GLY A 11 -4.11 13.07 9.82
CA GLY A 11 -3.38 12.51 8.68
C GLY A 11 -4.00 11.24 8.09
N ASN A 12 -4.95 10.62 8.80
CA ASN A 12 -5.52 9.35 8.40
C ASN A 12 -6.65 9.58 7.41
N CYS A 13 -6.57 8.99 6.23
CA CYS A 13 -7.56 9.18 5.18
C CYS A 13 -7.66 8.00 4.22
N VAL A 14 -8.86 7.86 3.66
CA VAL A 14 -9.12 7.02 2.49
C VAL A 14 -9.24 7.93 1.28
N SER A 15 -8.45 7.68 0.26
CA SER A 15 -8.35 8.46 -0.96
C SER A 15 -8.68 7.63 -2.19
N LEU A 16 -9.39 8.24 -3.14
CA LEU A 16 -9.54 7.71 -4.50
C LEU A 16 -8.60 8.47 -5.44
N LEU A 17 -7.62 7.74 -5.97
CA LEU A 17 -6.60 8.26 -6.89
C LEU A 17 -6.90 7.77 -8.30
N ARG A 18 -6.86 8.67 -9.28
CA ARG A 18 -6.95 8.32 -10.70
C ARG A 18 -5.54 8.28 -11.27
N VAL A 19 -5.15 7.16 -11.87
CA VAL A 19 -3.87 7.03 -12.56
C VAL A 19 -4.00 7.63 -13.95
N ASN A 20 -3.40 8.79 -14.17
CA ASN A 20 -3.43 9.46 -15.47
C ASN A 20 -2.29 8.94 -16.35
N SER A 21 -2.49 7.79 -16.99
CA SER A 21 -1.52 7.21 -17.93
C SER A 21 -1.79 7.67 -19.35
N ALA A 22 -0.74 7.94 -20.13
CA ALA A 22 -0.86 8.28 -21.56
C ALA A 22 -1.44 7.13 -22.41
N ASN A 23 -1.49 5.91 -21.85
CA ASN A 23 -2.11 4.74 -22.48
C ASN A 23 -3.58 4.63 -22.03
N SER A 24 -4.51 4.84 -22.97
CA SER A 24 -5.96 4.88 -22.74
C SER A 24 -6.56 3.59 -22.16
N SER A 25 -5.90 2.44 -22.30
CA SER A 25 -6.40 1.15 -21.78
C SER A 25 -6.25 0.97 -20.26
N GLN A 26 -5.39 1.74 -19.59
CA GLN A 26 -5.28 1.73 -18.12
C GLN A 26 -6.10 2.85 -17.44
N SER A 27 -6.81 3.67 -18.23
CA SER A 27 -7.56 4.83 -17.74
C SER A 27 -8.85 4.48 -16.97
N ASN A 28 -9.26 3.21 -16.99
CA ASN A 28 -10.50 2.74 -16.36
C ASN A 28 -10.32 2.25 -14.91
N MET A 29 -9.11 2.27 -14.36
CA MET A 29 -8.88 1.90 -12.97
C MET A 29 -8.62 3.11 -12.08
N LEU A 30 -9.20 3.08 -10.89
CA LEU A 30 -8.86 3.95 -9.77
C LEU A 30 -8.04 3.16 -8.76
N ILE A 31 -7.31 3.87 -7.90
CA ILE A 31 -6.67 3.29 -6.72
C ILE A 31 -7.46 3.79 -5.52
N LEU A 32 -8.08 2.86 -4.79
CA LEU A 32 -8.61 3.11 -3.45
C LEU A 32 -7.47 2.92 -2.46
N GLN A 33 -7.03 3.99 -1.80
CA GLN A 33 -5.89 3.98 -0.90
C GLN A 33 -6.30 4.46 0.48
N GLU A 34 -6.04 3.66 1.50
CA GLU A 34 -6.07 4.06 2.89
C GLU A 34 -4.65 4.34 3.38
N SER A 35 -4.45 5.51 3.98
CA SER A 35 -3.24 5.85 4.73
C SER A 35 -3.65 6.10 6.17
N CYS A 36 -3.00 5.44 7.11
CA CYS A 36 -3.25 5.68 8.52
C CYS A 36 -1.97 5.49 9.33
N THR A 37 -1.89 6.22 10.42
CA THR A 37 -0.81 6.19 11.40
C THR A 37 -1.42 6.18 12.78
N ASP A 38 -0.85 5.37 13.64
CA ASP A 38 -1.10 5.34 15.08
C ASP A 38 0.25 5.28 15.83
N PRO A 39 0.27 5.32 17.17
CA PRO A 39 1.51 5.30 17.95
C PRO A 39 2.37 4.03 17.77
N THR A 40 1.83 2.96 17.19
CA THR A 40 2.52 1.69 16.99
C THR A 40 2.99 1.47 15.55
N ALA A 41 2.26 1.95 14.56
CA ALA A 41 2.59 1.74 13.15
C ALA A 41 1.99 2.80 12.21
N SER A 42 2.61 2.95 11.05
CA SER A 42 2.04 3.64 9.89
C SER A 42 1.79 2.64 8.78
N PHE A 43 0.69 2.78 8.05
CA PHE A 43 0.35 1.91 6.95
C PHE A 43 -0.18 2.67 5.74
N VAL A 44 0.14 2.16 4.57
CA VAL A 44 -0.45 2.56 3.29
C VAL A 44 -0.96 1.29 2.63
N ILE A 45 -2.27 1.13 2.59
CA ILE A 45 -2.96 0.00 1.99
C ILE A 45 -3.75 0.52 0.80
N TYR A 46 -3.67 -0.16 -0.33
CA TYR A 46 -4.34 0.26 -1.55
C TYR A 46 -4.87 -0.94 -2.33
N ALA A 47 -5.92 -0.71 -3.12
CA ALA A 47 -6.47 -1.69 -4.03
C ALA A 47 -6.82 -1.02 -5.37
N PRO A 48 -6.47 -1.63 -6.51
CA PRO A 48 -7.00 -1.21 -7.80
C PRO A 48 -8.50 -1.54 -7.85
N VAL A 49 -9.31 -0.59 -8.30
CA VAL A 49 -10.76 -0.74 -8.46
C VAL A 49 -11.19 -0.26 -9.82
N ASP A 50 -12.17 -0.94 -10.41
CA ASP A 50 -12.77 -0.51 -11.66
C ASP A 50 -13.63 0.75 -11.44
N ILE A 51 -13.51 1.73 -12.33
CA ILE A 51 -14.22 3.01 -12.23
C ILE A 51 -15.74 2.84 -12.32
N VAL A 52 -16.22 1.89 -13.13
CA VAL A 52 -17.66 1.64 -13.31
C VAL A 52 -18.21 1.01 -12.03
N ALA A 53 -17.52 0.01 -11.49
CA ALA A 53 -17.89 -0.60 -10.22
C ALA A 53 -17.90 0.42 -9.08
N MET A 54 -16.87 1.26 -8.98
CA MET A 54 -16.82 2.31 -7.95
C MET A 54 -17.92 3.36 -8.12
N ASN A 55 -18.29 3.73 -9.35
CA ASN A 55 -19.39 4.66 -9.59
C ASN A 55 -20.74 4.06 -9.15
N VAL A 56 -20.96 2.75 -9.35
CA VAL A 56 -22.18 2.08 -8.84
C VAL A 56 -22.26 2.19 -7.32
N VAL A 57 -21.17 1.90 -6.62
CA VAL A 57 -21.12 2.00 -5.14
C VAL A 57 -21.33 3.43 -4.67
N LEU A 58 -20.68 4.41 -5.31
CA LEU A 58 -20.84 5.83 -4.95
C LEU A 58 -22.27 6.36 -5.17
N ASN A 59 -23.05 5.72 -6.05
CA ASN A 59 -24.47 6.04 -6.27
C ASN A 59 -25.42 5.23 -5.35
N GLY A 60 -24.88 4.55 -4.32
CA GLY A 60 -25.67 3.78 -3.35
C GLY A 60 -25.96 2.33 -3.76
N GLY A 61 -25.23 1.80 -4.75
CA GLY A 61 -25.27 0.38 -5.10
C GLY A 61 -24.55 -0.51 -4.08
N ASP A 62 -24.58 -1.81 -4.34
CA ASP A 62 -23.99 -2.82 -3.45
C ASP A 62 -22.44 -2.85 -3.58
N PRO A 63 -21.69 -2.67 -2.47
CA PRO A 63 -20.23 -2.69 -2.47
C PRO A 63 -19.62 -4.07 -2.76
N ASP A 64 -20.37 -5.16 -2.60
CA ASP A 64 -19.85 -6.54 -2.79
C ASP A 64 -19.48 -6.83 -4.25
N TYR A 65 -19.94 -6.00 -5.20
CA TYR A 65 -19.55 -6.08 -6.61
C TYR A 65 -18.13 -5.59 -6.89
N VAL A 66 -17.47 -4.91 -5.95
CA VAL A 66 -16.12 -4.38 -6.14
C VAL A 66 -15.10 -5.46 -5.75
N ALA A 67 -14.49 -6.09 -6.75
CA ALA A 67 -13.36 -6.98 -6.52
C ALA A 67 -12.14 -6.18 -6.04
N LEU A 68 -11.69 -6.43 -4.81
CA LEU A 68 -10.53 -5.80 -4.21
C LEU A 68 -9.38 -6.80 -4.08
N LEU A 69 -8.19 -6.35 -4.51
CA LEU A 69 -6.93 -7.05 -4.28
C LEU A 69 -5.99 -6.13 -3.48
N PRO A 70 -6.22 -6.02 -2.16
CA PRO A 70 -5.45 -5.12 -1.31
C PRO A 70 -3.96 -5.48 -1.32
N SER A 71 -3.15 -4.45 -1.46
CA SER A 71 -1.70 -4.50 -1.42
C SER A 71 -1.19 -3.27 -0.68
N GLY A 72 0.02 -3.30 -0.15
CA GLY A 72 0.52 -2.17 0.60
C GLY A 72 1.69 -2.50 1.49
N PHE A 73 1.93 -1.61 2.44
CA PHE A 73 3.01 -1.77 3.40
C PHE A 73 2.70 -1.16 4.75
N ALA A 74 3.36 -1.69 5.78
CA ALA A 74 3.37 -1.18 7.13
C ALA A 74 4.80 -0.81 7.54
N ILE A 75 4.93 0.30 8.25
CA ILE A 75 6.17 0.83 8.81
C ILE A 75 6.01 0.84 10.32
N LEU A 76 6.89 0.11 11.00
CA LEU A 76 6.92 0.03 12.46
C LEU A 76 8.28 0.57 12.96
N PRO A 77 8.33 1.19 14.15
CA PRO A 77 9.60 1.51 14.78
C PRO A 77 10.37 0.22 15.06
N ASP A 78 11.70 0.25 14.91
CA ASP A 78 12.57 -0.91 15.18
C ASP A 78 12.77 -1.20 16.68
N GLY A 79 12.10 -0.45 17.56
CA GLY A 79 12.11 -0.62 19.01
C GLY A 79 13.36 -0.07 19.71
N THR A 80 14.32 0.53 18.98
CA THR A 80 15.60 0.98 19.56
C THR A 80 15.52 2.35 20.24
N ALA A 81 14.47 3.13 19.99
CA ALA A 81 14.34 4.53 20.44
C ALA A 81 13.92 4.71 21.91
N ALA A 82 13.67 3.65 22.68
CA ALA A 82 13.10 3.76 24.03
C ALA A 82 13.86 2.95 25.09
N THR A 83 15.13 3.27 25.33
CA THR A 83 15.72 3.05 26.65
C THR A 83 15.64 4.36 27.44
N ALA A 84 14.50 4.55 28.10
CA ALA A 84 14.38 5.53 29.17
C ALA A 84 15.33 5.14 30.32
N GLY A 85 16.54 5.69 30.35
CA GLY A 85 17.36 5.70 31.57
C GLY A 85 18.86 5.43 31.47
N GLY A 86 19.47 5.28 30.29
CA GLY A 86 20.92 5.07 30.25
C GLY A 86 21.51 5.43 28.90
N ILE A 87 22.34 6.48 28.91
CA ILE A 87 23.32 6.89 27.89
C ILE A 87 22.87 6.54 26.47
N ALA A 88 22.19 7.48 25.82
CA ALA A 88 21.89 7.39 24.39
C ALA A 88 23.20 7.23 23.62
N ASP A 89 23.59 6.00 23.33
CA ASP A 89 24.47 5.73 22.22
C ASP A 89 23.67 6.16 20.99
N SER A 90 24.21 7.12 20.23
CA SER A 90 23.63 7.70 19.03
C SER A 90 23.56 6.69 17.88
N GLY A 91 23.05 5.48 18.14
CA GLY A 91 22.72 4.49 17.15
C GLY A 91 21.52 4.96 16.35
N SER A 92 21.73 5.17 15.06
CA SER A 92 20.71 5.45 14.05
C SER A 92 19.50 4.52 14.25
N GLY A 93 18.43 5.01 14.88
CA GLY A 93 17.16 4.30 14.93
C GLY A 93 16.65 4.03 13.51
N GLY A 94 16.10 2.84 13.29
CA GLY A 94 15.58 2.38 12.01
C GLY A 94 14.08 2.10 12.05
N SER A 95 13.61 1.38 11.04
CA SER A 95 12.20 0.97 10.94
C SER A 95 12.08 -0.42 10.32
N LEU A 96 11.06 -1.16 10.75
CA LEU A 96 10.65 -2.43 10.18
C LEU A 96 9.62 -2.14 9.09
N LEU A 97 9.98 -2.41 7.83
CA LEU A 97 9.07 -2.32 6.69
C LEU A 97 8.52 -3.72 6.36
N THR A 98 7.20 -3.86 6.43
CA THR A 98 6.48 -5.06 5.99
C THR A 98 5.70 -4.73 4.72
N VAL A 99 5.94 -5.46 3.63
CA VAL A 99 5.23 -5.27 2.34
C VAL A 99 4.41 -6.51 2.03
N ALA A 100 3.16 -6.32 1.60
CA ALA A 100 2.26 -7.40 1.24
C ALA A 100 1.52 -7.09 -0.07
N PHE A 101 1.33 -8.11 -0.89
CA PHE A 101 0.56 -8.03 -2.12
C PHE A 101 -0.45 -9.14 -2.18
N GLN A 102 -1.69 -8.80 -2.51
CA GLN A 102 -2.68 -9.76 -2.95
C GLN A 102 -2.76 -9.71 -4.48
N ILE A 103 -2.43 -10.80 -5.15
CA ILE A 103 -2.39 -10.88 -6.61
C ILE A 103 -3.15 -12.11 -7.07
N LEU A 104 -4.15 -11.90 -7.92
CA LEU A 104 -4.90 -12.97 -8.57
C LEU A 104 -4.19 -13.35 -9.87
N VAL A 105 -3.53 -14.51 -9.89
CA VAL A 105 -2.82 -15.02 -11.09
C VAL A 105 -3.73 -15.87 -11.96
N ASP A 106 -4.64 -16.63 -11.35
CA ASP A 106 -5.63 -17.46 -12.03
C ASP A 106 -6.94 -17.42 -11.25
N SER A 107 -8.06 -17.50 -11.97
CA SER A 107 -9.41 -17.59 -11.41
C SER A 107 -9.77 -19.00 -10.92
N VAL A 108 -9.02 -20.02 -11.36
CA VAL A 108 -9.19 -21.41 -10.95
C VAL A 108 -8.35 -21.68 -9.70
N PRO A 109 -8.96 -22.01 -8.53
CA PRO A 109 -8.22 -22.19 -7.27
C PRO A 109 -7.17 -23.31 -7.30
N THR A 110 -7.33 -24.28 -8.18
CA THR A 110 -6.42 -25.43 -8.35
C THR A 110 -5.36 -25.20 -9.42
N ALA A 111 -5.33 -24.02 -10.06
CA ALA A 111 -4.31 -23.69 -11.02
C ALA A 111 -2.93 -23.70 -10.35
N LYS A 112 -1.97 -24.36 -10.99
CA LYS A 112 -0.60 -24.39 -10.48
C LYS A 112 0.06 -23.04 -10.75
N LEU A 113 0.69 -22.48 -9.71
CA LEU A 113 1.56 -21.33 -9.88
C LEU A 113 2.72 -21.70 -10.79
N SER A 114 2.95 -20.90 -11.83
CA SER A 114 4.11 -21.08 -12.70
C SER A 114 5.36 -20.51 -12.02
N LEU A 115 6.54 -21.08 -12.30
CA LEU A 115 7.82 -20.50 -11.89
C LEU A 115 7.98 -19.05 -12.38
N GLY A 116 7.43 -18.74 -13.56
CA GLY A 116 7.43 -17.38 -14.11
C GLY A 116 6.63 -16.40 -13.23
N SER A 117 5.44 -16.80 -12.81
CA SER A 117 4.58 -15.99 -11.92
C SER A 117 5.27 -15.72 -10.57
N VAL A 118 5.92 -16.74 -9.99
CA VAL A 118 6.68 -16.59 -8.74
C VAL A 118 7.84 -15.61 -8.91
N ALA A 119 8.60 -15.72 -10.01
CA ALA A 119 9.70 -14.80 -10.30
C ALA A 119 9.20 -13.35 -10.47
N THR A 120 8.08 -13.14 -11.16
CA THR A 120 7.47 -11.82 -11.32
C THR A 120 7.05 -11.21 -9.97
N VAL A 121 6.39 -11.99 -9.10
CA VAL A 121 5.99 -11.51 -7.77
C VAL A 121 7.19 -11.18 -6.90
N ASN A 122 8.23 -12.03 -6.91
CA ASN A 122 9.46 -11.76 -6.17
C ASN A 122 10.14 -10.46 -6.63
N ASN A 123 10.23 -10.25 -7.95
CA ASN A 123 10.77 -9.02 -8.51
C ASN A 123 9.91 -7.79 -8.15
N LEU A 124 8.58 -7.93 -8.14
CA LEU A 124 7.68 -6.85 -7.74
C LEU A 124 7.91 -6.45 -6.27
N ILE A 125 8.05 -7.43 -5.36
CA ILE A 125 8.33 -7.17 -3.95
C ILE A 125 9.69 -6.49 -3.80
N ALA A 126 10.74 -7.04 -4.41
CA ALA A 126 12.09 -6.49 -4.34
C ALA A 126 12.14 -5.04 -4.86
N CYS A 127 11.62 -4.78 -6.06
CA CYS A 127 11.58 -3.43 -6.62
C CYS A 127 10.75 -2.46 -5.78
N THR A 128 9.66 -2.92 -5.15
CA THR A 128 8.84 -2.05 -4.29
C THR A 128 9.61 -1.66 -3.03
N VAL A 129 10.25 -2.61 -2.36
CA VAL A 129 11.09 -2.35 -1.18
C VAL A 129 12.24 -1.40 -1.53
N GLU A 130 12.91 -1.63 -2.65
CA GLU A 130 13.99 -0.76 -3.13
C GLU A 130 13.50 0.67 -3.40
N ARG A 131 12.35 0.83 -4.06
CA ARG A 131 11.77 2.17 -4.32
C ARG A 131 11.35 2.89 -3.05
N ILE A 132 10.74 2.19 -2.09
CA ILE A 132 10.40 2.77 -0.79
C ILE A 132 11.67 3.24 -0.10
N LYS A 133 12.69 2.38 0.01
CA LYS A 133 13.99 2.77 0.58
C LYS A 133 14.59 3.98 -0.13
N ALA A 134 14.64 3.96 -1.46
CA ALA A 134 15.18 5.08 -2.24
C ALA A 134 14.41 6.39 -2.05
N SER A 135 13.08 6.33 -1.87
CA SER A 135 12.27 7.54 -1.60
C SER A 135 12.48 8.13 -0.20
N LEU A 136 12.97 7.33 0.75
CA LEU A 136 13.23 7.72 2.14
C LEU A 136 14.70 8.05 2.39
N SER A 137 15.60 7.51 1.57
CA SER A 137 16.99 7.95 1.51
C SER A 137 17.02 9.37 0.95
N CYS A 138 16.96 10.37 1.83
CA CYS A 138 17.45 11.69 1.48
C CYS A 138 18.91 11.52 1.03
N GLU A 139 19.20 11.79 -0.24
CA GLU A 139 20.57 12.12 -0.61
C GLU A 139 20.91 13.34 0.25
N THR A 140 21.83 13.15 1.20
CA THR A 140 22.35 14.23 2.04
C THR A 140 23.00 15.24 1.08
N ALA A 141 22.23 16.22 0.65
CA ALA A 141 22.71 17.39 -0.09
C ALA A 141 23.20 18.44 0.89
#